data_AF-A0A7C5Y8U2-F1
#
_entry.id   AF-A0A7C5Y8U2-F1
#
_cell.length_a   1.000
_cell.length_b   1.000
_cell.length_c   1.000
_cell.angle_alpha   90.00
_cell.angle_beta   90.00
_cell.angle_gamma   90.00
#
_symmetry.space_group_name_H-M   'P 1'
#
loop_
_entity.id
_entity.type
_entity.pdbx_description
1 polymer ?
#
loop_
_entity_poly.entity_id
_entity_poly.type
_entity_poly.pdbx_seq_one_letter_code
_entity_poly.pdbx_strand_id
1 'polypeptide(L)'
;MSSTGFNTLEEFKKFREKMNEEILNRGTLNTKRFWALDGAVYKDGALDSKTKELMGLVASMVLRCDDCITYHMIRCAELNVTDEEFFEAFDVALIVGGSIVIPHLRRAVNTLLEIRRMQLNGESISI
;
A
#
# COMPACT_ATOMS: atom_id res chain seq x y z
N MET A 1 14.52 15.68 15.10
CA MET A 1 13.56 14.58 15.30
C MET A 1 13.12 14.14 13.91
N SER A 2 13.69 13.06 13.38
CA SER A 2 13.42 12.59 12.02
C SER A 2 12.02 11.97 11.97
N SER A 3 11.09 12.59 11.27
CA SER A 3 9.80 11.96 10.93
C SER A 3 10.09 10.76 10.04
N THR A 4 9.97 9.55 10.56
CA THR A 4 10.24 8.30 9.83
C THR A 4 9.10 7.92 8.86
N GLY A 5 8.43 8.92 8.26
CA GLY A 5 7.29 8.73 7.36
C GLY A 5 7.08 9.93 6.45
N PHE A 6 6.46 9.70 5.30
CA PHE A 6 6.11 10.74 4.32
C PHE A 6 4.95 11.58 4.84
N ASN A 7 4.97 12.89 4.56
CA ASN A 7 3.90 13.80 4.96
C ASN A 7 2.77 13.86 3.92
N THR A 8 3.04 13.45 2.68
CA THR A 8 2.08 13.41 1.58
C THR A 8 2.27 12.17 0.73
N LEU A 9 1.22 11.75 0.02
CA LEU A 9 1.28 10.71 -0.99
C LEU A 9 2.29 11.08 -2.09
N GLU A 10 2.32 12.32 -2.53
CA GLU A 10 3.24 12.78 -3.57
C GLU A 10 4.73 12.58 -3.18
N GLU A 11 5.08 12.84 -1.92
CA GLU A 11 6.42 12.54 -1.39
C GLU A 11 6.72 11.03 -1.42
N PHE A 12 5.76 10.20 -0.99
CA PHE A 12 5.87 8.74 -1.03
C PHE A 12 6.11 8.24 -2.46
N LYS A 13 5.32 8.71 -3.44
CA LYS A 13 5.44 8.32 -4.84
C LYS A 13 6.82 8.64 -5.40
N LYS A 14 7.27 9.88 -5.24
CA LYS A 14 8.59 10.34 -5.71
C LYS A 14 9.72 9.55 -5.10
N PHE A 15 9.66 9.28 -3.79
CA PHE A 15 10.67 8.49 -3.12
C PHE A 15 10.68 7.05 -3.64
N ARG A 16 9.50 6.42 -3.74
CA ARG A 16 9.36 5.03 -4.21
C ARG A 16 9.86 4.87 -5.64
N GLU A 17 9.47 5.75 -6.55
CA GLU A 17 9.91 5.72 -7.95
C GLU A 17 11.44 5.80 -8.04
N LYS A 18 12.03 6.82 -7.41
CA LYS A 18 13.48 7.04 -7.39
C LYS A 18 14.24 5.86 -6.81
N MET A 19 13.77 5.31 -5.68
CA MET A 19 14.46 4.19 -5.02
C MET A 19 14.28 2.87 -5.78
N ASN A 20 13.14 2.65 -6.42
CA ASN A 20 12.96 1.49 -7.29
C ASN A 20 13.94 1.52 -8.47
N GLU A 21 14.13 2.68 -9.09
CA GLU A 21 15.09 2.85 -10.18
C GLU A 21 16.52 2.50 -9.70
N GLU A 22 16.97 3.08 -8.58
CA GLU A 22 18.29 2.79 -8.00
C GLU A 22 18.47 1.31 -7.66
N ILE A 23 17.45 0.68 -7.05
CA ILE A 23 17.49 -0.74 -6.68
C ILE A 23 17.54 -1.61 -7.93
N LEU A 24 16.77 -1.33 -8.97
CA LEU A 24 16.76 -2.15 -10.20
C LEU A 24 18.02 -1.94 -11.04
N ASN A 25 18.61 -0.74 -11.01
CA ASN A 25 19.88 -0.46 -11.69
C ASN A 25 21.07 -1.17 -11.04
N ARG A 26 21.12 -1.21 -9.71
CA ARG A 26 22.23 -1.81 -8.94
C ARG A 26 21.99 -3.26 -8.55
N GLY A 27 20.73 -3.68 -8.52
CA GLY A 27 20.30 -4.98 -8.03
C GLY A 27 20.79 -6.14 -8.89
N THR A 28 21.05 -7.26 -8.22
CA THR A 28 21.43 -8.51 -8.90
C THR A 28 20.25 -9.10 -9.68
N LEU A 29 20.51 -10.15 -10.47
CA LEU A 29 19.44 -10.93 -11.09
C LEU A 29 18.42 -11.46 -10.08
N ASN A 30 18.86 -11.82 -8.86
CA ASN A 30 17.97 -12.31 -7.81
C ASN A 30 17.02 -11.23 -7.32
N THR A 31 17.51 -10.01 -7.11
CA THR A 31 16.70 -8.84 -6.74
C THR A 31 15.61 -8.60 -7.79
N LYS A 32 15.99 -8.59 -9.08
CA LYS A 32 15.06 -8.37 -10.21
C LYS A 32 14.00 -9.47 -10.31
N ARG A 33 14.38 -10.73 -10.08
CA ARG A 33 13.43 -11.87 -10.07
C ARG A 33 12.43 -11.78 -8.93
N PHE A 34 12.90 -11.43 -7.74
CA PHE A 34 12.01 -11.24 -6.58
C PHE A 34 11.02 -10.10 -6.83
N TRP A 35 11.48 -8.99 -7.38
CA TRP A 35 10.62 -7.85 -7.75
C TRP A 35 9.56 -8.22 -8.80
N ALA A 36 9.95 -8.99 -9.81
CA ALA A 36 9.02 -9.48 -10.82
C ALA A 36 7.97 -10.44 -10.23
N LEU A 37 8.37 -11.26 -9.25
CA LEU A 37 7.46 -12.17 -8.54
C LEU A 37 6.45 -11.42 -7.69
N ASP A 38 6.90 -10.41 -6.92
CA ASP A 38 6.03 -9.56 -6.09
C ASP A 38 4.90 -8.95 -6.92
N GLY A 39 5.21 -8.29 -8.04
CA GLY A 39 4.18 -7.75 -8.93
C GLY A 39 3.32 -8.81 -9.63
N ALA A 40 3.83 -10.03 -9.82
CA ALA A 40 3.11 -11.09 -10.52
C ALA A 40 2.00 -11.71 -9.66
N VAL A 41 2.17 -11.82 -8.35
CA VAL A 41 1.20 -12.52 -7.47
C VAL A 41 -0.13 -11.77 -7.33
N TYR A 42 -0.12 -10.44 -7.52
CA TYR A 42 -1.31 -9.57 -7.43
C TYR A 42 -2.15 -9.51 -8.72
N LYS A 43 -1.71 -10.10 -9.83
CA LYS A 43 -2.47 -10.14 -11.10
C LYS A 43 -3.72 -11.03 -10.99
N ASP A 44 -4.74 -10.78 -11.81
CA ASP A 44 -5.95 -11.60 -11.86
C ASP A 44 -5.67 -13.09 -12.06
N GLY A 45 -6.50 -13.92 -11.43
CA GLY A 45 -6.50 -15.38 -11.56
C GLY A 45 -7.79 -15.97 -11.01
N ALA A 46 -7.69 -17.05 -10.22
CA ALA A 46 -8.85 -17.59 -9.51
C ALA A 46 -9.43 -16.61 -8.46
N LEU A 47 -8.58 -15.70 -7.96
CA LEU A 47 -8.97 -14.52 -7.20
C LEU A 47 -8.67 -13.30 -8.05
N ASP A 48 -9.56 -12.32 -8.05
CA ASP A 48 -9.35 -11.05 -8.73
C ASP A 48 -8.29 -10.18 -8.03
N SER A 49 -7.77 -9.20 -8.76
CA SER A 49 -6.73 -8.30 -8.25
C SER A 49 -7.23 -7.49 -7.05
N LYS A 50 -8.52 -7.13 -7.01
CA LYS A 50 -9.12 -6.38 -5.90
C LYS A 50 -9.01 -7.16 -4.58
N THR A 51 -9.40 -8.44 -4.61
CA THR A 51 -9.29 -9.35 -3.46
C THR A 51 -7.83 -9.52 -3.06
N LYS A 52 -6.93 -9.71 -4.03
CA LYS A 52 -5.49 -9.89 -3.75
C LYS A 52 -4.84 -8.66 -3.15
N GLU A 53 -5.18 -7.46 -3.59
CA GLU A 53 -4.67 -6.21 -3.02
C GLU A 53 -5.18 -5.99 -1.59
N LEU A 54 -6.44 -6.35 -1.30
CA LEU A 54 -6.96 -6.38 0.08
C LEU A 54 -6.20 -7.40 0.95
N MET A 55 -5.85 -8.57 0.42
CA MET A 55 -5.00 -9.54 1.12
C MET A 55 -3.60 -8.95 1.41
N GLY A 56 -3.00 -8.27 0.43
CA GLY A 56 -1.72 -7.57 0.57
C GLY A 56 -1.78 -6.47 1.62
N LEU A 57 -2.88 -5.71 1.67
CA LEU A 57 -3.13 -4.69 2.68
C LEU A 57 -3.19 -5.30 4.09
N VAL A 58 -4.00 -6.34 4.29
CA VAL A 58 -4.12 -7.03 5.59
C VAL A 58 -2.76 -7.59 6.03
N ALA A 59 -2.04 -8.27 5.13
CA ALA A 59 -0.70 -8.80 5.41
C ALA A 59 0.28 -7.70 5.80
N SER A 60 0.26 -6.56 5.10
CA SER A 60 1.12 -5.41 5.38
C SER A 60 0.82 -4.76 6.72
N MET A 61 -0.45 -4.69 7.10
CA MET A 61 -0.88 -4.14 8.39
C MET A 61 -0.45 -5.02 9.57
N VAL A 62 -0.66 -6.35 9.50
CA VAL A 62 -0.23 -7.25 10.57
C VAL A 62 1.30 -7.32 10.68
N LEU A 63 2.02 -7.10 9.57
CA LEU A 63 3.48 -6.94 9.54
C LEU A 63 3.97 -5.54 9.88
N ARG A 64 3.08 -4.55 10.03
CA ARG A 64 3.39 -3.17 10.42
C ARG A 64 4.34 -2.44 9.46
N CYS A 65 4.21 -2.70 8.16
CA CYS A 65 5.00 -2.03 7.12
C CYS A 65 4.23 -0.83 6.51
N ASP A 66 4.54 0.40 6.93
CA ASP A 66 3.79 1.60 6.49
C ASP A 66 3.88 1.87 4.98
N ASP A 67 5.04 1.63 4.36
CA ASP A 67 5.21 1.80 2.91
C ASP A 67 4.40 0.75 2.14
N CYS A 68 4.36 -0.48 2.64
CA CYS A 68 3.57 -1.57 2.05
C CYS A 68 2.07 -1.30 2.19
N ILE A 69 1.64 -0.82 3.37
CA ILE A 69 0.25 -0.40 3.62
C ILE A 69 -0.13 0.70 2.62
N THR A 70 0.69 1.74 2.50
CA THR A 70 0.44 2.88 1.60
C THR A 70 0.36 2.41 0.14
N TYR A 71 1.28 1.54 -0.29
CA TYR A 71 1.24 0.91 -1.61
C TYR A 71 -0.09 0.19 -1.87
N HIS A 72 -0.47 -0.76 -1.00
CA HIS A 72 -1.69 -1.55 -1.20
C HIS A 72 -2.96 -0.69 -1.10
N MET A 73 -2.96 0.38 -0.31
CA MET A 73 -4.08 1.33 -0.28
C MET A 73 -4.25 2.07 -1.60
N ILE A 74 -3.16 2.51 -2.24
CA ILE A 74 -3.22 3.13 -3.57
C ILE A 74 -3.77 2.13 -4.59
N ARG A 75 -3.22 0.91 -4.63
CA ARG A 75 -3.68 -0.15 -5.55
C ARG A 75 -5.16 -0.50 -5.33
N CYS A 76 -5.59 -0.64 -4.08
CA CYS A 76 -6.98 -0.87 -3.71
C CYS A 76 -7.89 0.27 -4.21
N ALA A 77 -7.47 1.52 -4.03
CA ALA A 77 -8.25 2.68 -4.46
C ALA A 77 -8.38 2.78 -5.99
N GLU A 78 -7.34 2.42 -6.74
CA GLU A 78 -7.40 2.30 -8.21
C GLU A 78 -8.37 1.20 -8.67
N LEU A 79 -8.51 0.13 -7.86
CA LEU A 79 -9.45 -0.96 -8.09
C LEU A 79 -10.84 -0.69 -7.50
N ASN A 80 -11.14 0.57 -7.17
CA ASN A 80 -12.43 1.02 -6.63
C ASN A 80 -12.87 0.28 -5.35
N VAL A 81 -11.92 -0.07 -4.47
CA VAL A 81 -12.22 -0.50 -3.10
C VAL A 81 -12.92 0.65 -2.37
N THR A 82 -14.07 0.37 -1.75
CA THR A 82 -14.85 1.37 -0.99
C THR A 82 -14.25 1.60 0.39
N ASP A 83 -14.69 2.67 1.07
CA ASP A 83 -14.24 2.94 2.44
C ASP A 83 -14.70 1.82 3.39
N GLU A 84 -15.91 1.30 3.21
CA GLU A 84 -16.45 0.18 3.98
C GLU A 84 -15.57 -1.07 3.82
N GLU A 85 -15.18 -1.42 2.59
CA GLU A 85 -14.28 -2.55 2.33
C GLU A 85 -12.89 -2.34 2.95
N PHE A 86 -12.36 -1.11 2.96
CA PHE A 86 -11.13 -0.79 3.67
C PHE A 86 -11.28 -1.02 5.18
N PHE A 87 -12.36 -0.54 5.80
CA PHE A 87 -12.57 -0.69 7.24
C PHE A 87 -12.78 -2.16 7.64
N GLU A 88 -13.49 -2.97 6.85
CA GLU A 88 -13.60 -4.40 7.12
C GLU A 88 -12.21 -5.10 7.06
N ALA A 89 -11.37 -4.75 6.09
CA ALA A 89 -9.99 -5.26 6.04
C ALA A 89 -9.13 -4.77 7.21
N PHE A 90 -9.28 -3.52 7.63
CA PHE A 90 -8.60 -2.96 8.79
C PHE A 90 -8.98 -3.67 10.08
N ASP A 91 -10.26 -4.01 10.27
CA ASP A 91 -10.74 -4.73 11.43
C ASP A 91 -10.15 -6.16 11.49
N VAL A 92 -10.09 -6.86 10.35
CA VAL A 92 -9.42 -8.16 10.23
C VAL A 92 -7.94 -8.04 10.61
N ALA A 93 -7.24 -7.03 10.10
CA ALA A 93 -5.84 -6.81 10.46
C ALA A 93 -5.66 -6.45 11.94
N LEU A 94 -6.56 -5.65 12.51
CA LEU A 94 -6.51 -5.21 13.90
C LEU A 94 -6.73 -6.37 14.86
N ILE A 95 -7.70 -7.26 14.61
CA ILE A 95 -7.95 -8.39 15.49
C ILE A 95 -6.83 -9.45 15.40
N VAL A 96 -6.24 -9.65 14.22
CA VAL A 96 -5.14 -10.60 14.02
C VAL A 96 -3.82 -10.07 14.57
N GLY A 97 -3.48 -8.81 14.30
CA GLY A 97 -2.21 -8.20 14.70
C GLY A 97 -2.22 -7.59 16.11
N GLY A 98 -3.40 -7.40 16.70
CA GLY A 98 -3.59 -6.79 18.01
C GLY A 98 -3.41 -5.26 18.01
N SER A 99 -3.51 -4.66 19.21
CA SER A 99 -3.51 -3.20 19.38
C SER A 99 -2.24 -2.50 18.89
N ILE A 100 -1.15 -3.23 18.68
CA ILE A 100 0.10 -2.70 18.12
C ILE A 100 -0.04 -2.27 16.64
N VAL A 101 -1.09 -2.69 15.95
CA VAL A 101 -1.44 -2.20 14.60
C VAL A 101 -2.05 -0.79 14.65
N ILE A 102 -2.59 -0.33 15.78
CA ILE A 102 -3.32 0.96 15.88
C ILE A 102 -2.52 2.16 15.35
N PRO A 103 -1.21 2.34 15.64
CA PRO A 103 -0.43 3.44 15.04
C PRO A 103 -0.37 3.38 13.52
N HIS A 104 -0.29 2.18 12.94
CA HIS A 104 -0.30 1.95 11.49
C HIS A 104 -1.69 2.19 10.91
N LEU A 105 -2.75 1.78 11.61
CA LEU A 105 -4.13 2.08 11.24
C LEU A 105 -4.41 3.59 11.23
N ARG A 106 -3.90 4.36 12.20
CA ARG A 106 -4.02 5.83 12.19
C ARG A 106 -3.39 6.45 10.94
N ARG A 107 -2.20 5.96 10.54
CA ARG A 107 -1.54 6.39 9.31
C ARG A 107 -2.31 5.94 8.07
N ALA A 108 -2.80 4.70 8.04
CA ALA A 108 -3.63 4.19 6.96
C ALA A 108 -4.89 5.07 6.76
N VAL A 109 -5.62 5.40 7.82
CA VAL A 109 -6.79 6.30 7.73
C VAL A 109 -6.39 7.68 7.24
N ASN A 110 -5.26 8.24 7.69
CA ASN A 110 -4.76 9.51 7.15
C ASN A 110 -4.49 9.42 5.63
N THR A 111 -3.84 8.34 5.19
CA THR A 111 -3.60 8.05 3.77
C THR A 111 -4.92 7.89 3.00
N LEU A 112 -5.93 7.20 3.55
CA LEU A 112 -7.25 7.05 2.91
C LEU A 112 -7.88 8.41 2.63
N LEU A 113 -7.88 9.31 3.62
CA LEU A 113 -8.43 10.66 3.47
C LEU A 113 -7.69 11.45 2.37
N GLU A 114 -6.37 11.31 2.29
CA GLU A 114 -5.58 11.95 1.23
C GLU A 114 -5.93 11.37 -0.15
N ILE A 115 -6.02 10.04 -0.30
CA ILE A 115 -6.44 9.36 -1.53
C ILE A 115 -7.81 9.89 -1.98
N ARG A 116 -8.80 9.91 -1.08
CA ARG A 116 -10.16 10.36 -1.41
C ARG A 116 -10.19 11.82 -1.82
N ARG A 117 -9.44 12.69 -1.13
CA ARG A 117 -9.30 14.09 -1.52
C ARG A 117 -8.72 14.23 -2.93
N MET A 118 -7.66 13.49 -3.25
CA MET A 118 -7.05 13.50 -4.58
C MET A 118 -8.03 13.03 -5.66
N GLN A 119 -8.77 11.94 -5.40
CA GLN A 119 -9.80 11.45 -6.32
C GLN A 119 -10.92 12.48 -6.56
N LEU A 120 -11.38 13.16 -5.49
CA LEU A 120 -12.39 14.22 -5.59
C LEU A 120 -11.89 15.42 -6.41
N ASN A 121 -10.61 15.74 -6.31
CA ASN A 121 -9.98 16.84 -7.06
C ASN A 121 -9.61 16.46 -8.51
N GLY A 122 -9.79 15.20 -8.91
CA GLY A 122 -9.34 14.69 -10.20
C GLY A 122 -7.81 14.57 -10.32
N GLU A 123 -7.10 14.54 -9.21
CA GLU A 123 -5.65 14.34 -9.14
C GLU A 123 -5.32 12.84 -9.32
N SER A 124 -4.22 12.53 -10.00
CA SER A 124 -3.80 11.14 -10.19
C SER A 124 -3.31 10.52 -8.87
N ILE A 125 -3.92 9.42 -8.46
CA ILE A 125 -3.46 8.61 -7.32
C ILE A 125 -2.47 7.50 -7.71
N SER A 126 -2.28 7.27 -9.01
CA SER A 126 -1.47 6.16 -9.52
C SER A 126 0.03 6.26 -9.21
N ILE A 127 0.68 5.09 -9.18
CA ILE A 127 2.10 4.82 -8.89
C ILE A 127 2.75 3.88 -9.90
#